data_AF-A0A2N4TJX0-F1
#
_entry.id   AF-A0A2N4TJX0-F1
#
_cell.length_a   1.000
_cell.length_b   1.000
_cell.length_c   1.000
_cell.angle_alpha   90.00
_cell.angle_beta   90.00
_cell.angle_gamma   90.00
#
_symmetry.space_group_name_H-M   'P 1'
#
loop_
_entity.id
_entity.type
_entity.pdbx_description
1 polymer ?
#
loop_
_entity_poly.entity_id
_entity_poly.type
_entity_poly.pdbx_seq_one_letter_code
_entity_poly.pdbx_strand_id
1 'polypeptide(L)'
;MEREFTDEPPSRLIDRLLTNRDGRRFRRRAVLTNRDGQWELVCCTVEELLFGERAAEVAASKYYRKAVLYEDFLTEAECLSFVEALQAGRAQFGNIDLQRGQNPQWSTEHLPVINDYMARAGHAICLRFPQRGNRVSVGPLLEADQPYYPDVENAARDWLPLRVYHGNSDARNDQIIFLLLETRAFIAGAAFAEEGKLKVTVAGDGVGTLSLAIKGAYWEEKAIRHIDGVVSGTTAVLAIPADADRLEYYLIDREGVVYDFHREDRFSRLPSDRSVLGATRRALGDQIHEACQQGEGLHVEFKPFVPPEQQLGSVGNRTKLREVVTTVVAFANTAGGHIYLGVDDDCTVVGVDQDLQRWGKSIVDGEVVGRYLGALKNRIKEAVHGEVTLHLESRVVSDGRVVVIEVAPASIKPVSLQQDQYFYVRTGASNRKLPPDHQWKGVLQPEAL
;
A
#
# COMPACT_ATOMS: atom_id res chain seq x y z
N MET A 1 3.57 16.13 -3.39
CA MET A 1 3.92 16.33 -4.80
C MET A 1 3.94 17.82 -5.05
N GLU A 2 4.94 18.36 -5.75
CA GLU A 2 4.90 19.77 -6.13
C GLU A 2 3.89 19.91 -7.26
N ARG A 3 2.88 20.77 -7.04
CA ARG A 3 1.92 21.16 -8.06
C ARG A 3 2.32 22.54 -8.56
N GLU A 4 2.55 22.64 -9.86
CA GLU A 4 2.77 23.92 -10.52
C GLU A 4 1.41 24.49 -10.92
N PHE A 5 1.18 25.79 -10.67
CA PHE A 5 -0.08 26.45 -11.00
C PHE A 5 0.15 27.56 -12.03
N THR A 6 -0.74 27.66 -13.01
CA THR A 6 -0.70 28.66 -14.07
C THR A 6 -2.10 29.16 -14.42
N ASP A 7 -2.20 30.41 -14.88
CA ASP A 7 -3.46 30.97 -15.39
C ASP A 7 -3.70 30.60 -16.87
N GLU A 8 -2.63 30.25 -17.58
CA GLU A 8 -2.68 29.79 -18.98
C GLU A 8 -2.49 28.27 -19.07
N PRO A 9 -2.94 27.63 -20.17
CA PRO A 9 -2.71 26.21 -20.40
C PRO A 9 -1.22 25.88 -20.32
N PRO A 10 -0.82 24.86 -19.52
CA PRO A 10 0.59 24.53 -19.37
C PRO A 10 1.25 24.19 -20.71
N SER A 11 2.46 24.70 -20.96
CA SER A 11 3.22 24.44 -22.19
C SER A 11 3.37 22.95 -22.47
N ARG A 12 3.55 22.14 -21.42
CA ARG A 12 3.62 20.68 -21.53
C ARG A 12 2.38 20.06 -22.18
N LEU A 13 1.18 20.60 -21.97
CA LEU A 13 -0.04 20.16 -22.65
C LEU A 13 -0.01 20.61 -24.12
N ILE A 14 0.29 21.87 -24.36
CA ILE A 14 0.28 22.47 -25.71
C ILE A 14 1.33 21.79 -26.60
N ASP A 15 2.57 21.67 -26.13
CA ASP A 15 3.65 20.98 -26.83
C ASP A 15 3.27 19.53 -27.14
N ARG A 16 2.59 18.85 -26.20
CA ARG A 16 2.14 17.48 -26.38
C ARG A 16 1.10 17.33 -27.49
N LEU A 17 0.22 18.32 -27.64
CA LEU A 17 -0.82 18.37 -28.68
C LEU A 17 -0.28 18.84 -30.03
N LEU A 18 0.74 19.70 -30.04
CA LEU A 18 1.39 20.20 -31.26
C LEU A 18 2.46 19.25 -31.83
N THR A 19 3.03 18.37 -31.00
CA THR A 19 4.05 17.42 -31.47
C THR A 19 3.38 16.37 -32.36
N ASN A 20 3.58 16.51 -33.66
CA ASN A 20 2.97 15.70 -34.71
C ASN A 20 3.52 14.26 -34.69
N ARG A 21 2.89 13.39 -33.89
CA ARG A 21 2.98 11.94 -34.05
C ARG A 21 1.65 11.48 -34.63
N ASP A 22 1.62 11.28 -35.95
CA ASP A 22 0.40 10.93 -36.69
C ASP A 22 -0.49 9.91 -35.95
N GLY A 23 -1.69 10.35 -35.58
CA GLY A 23 -2.78 9.46 -35.18
C GLY A 23 -2.95 9.24 -33.67
N ARG A 24 -2.54 10.15 -32.79
CA ARG A 24 -2.95 10.09 -31.38
C ARG A 24 -4.45 10.33 -31.28
N ARG A 25 -5.07 9.66 -30.31
CA ARG A 25 -6.46 9.89 -29.98
C ARG A 25 -6.57 10.10 -28.48
N PHE A 26 -7.44 11.03 -28.11
CA PHE A 26 -7.75 11.30 -26.72
C PHE A 26 -9.14 10.79 -26.44
N ARG A 27 -9.30 9.97 -25.41
CA ARG A 27 -10.62 9.58 -24.91
C ARG A 27 -11.05 10.59 -23.88
N ARG A 28 -12.18 11.25 -24.12
CA ARG A 28 -12.74 12.19 -23.15
C ARG A 28 -13.99 11.57 -22.53
N ARG A 29 -13.98 11.45 -21.20
CA ARG A 29 -15.10 10.98 -20.39
C ARG A 29 -15.47 12.04 -19.37
N ALA A 30 -16.75 12.30 -19.23
CA ALA A 30 -17.25 13.23 -18.21
C ALA A 30 -18.46 12.67 -17.50
N VAL A 31 -18.60 13.01 -16.23
CA VAL A 31 -19.84 12.79 -15.47
C VAL A 31 -20.45 14.15 -15.21
N LEU A 32 -21.71 14.31 -15.60
CA LEU A 32 -22.47 15.54 -15.49
C LEU A 32 -23.76 15.28 -14.74
N THR A 33 -24.23 16.26 -13.97
CA THR A 33 -25.50 16.21 -13.25
C THR A 33 -26.39 17.37 -13.68
N ASN A 34 -27.71 17.15 -13.74
CA ASN A 34 -28.68 18.20 -14.01
C ASN A 34 -29.42 18.56 -12.74
N ARG A 35 -29.38 19.85 -12.39
CA ARG A 35 -30.16 20.45 -11.32
C ARG A 35 -31.10 21.50 -11.91
N ASP A 36 -32.39 21.23 -11.87
CA ASP A 36 -33.44 22.17 -12.28
C ASP A 36 -33.19 22.81 -13.67
N GLY A 37 -32.68 22.01 -14.62
CA GLY A 37 -32.37 22.45 -15.98
C GLY A 37 -30.95 23.01 -16.17
N GLN A 38 -30.15 23.13 -15.12
CA GLN A 38 -28.74 23.55 -15.19
C GLN A 38 -27.82 22.33 -15.09
N TRP A 39 -26.88 22.21 -16.02
CA TRP A 39 -25.89 21.13 -16.01
C TRP A 39 -24.65 21.51 -15.22
N GLU A 40 -24.17 20.56 -14.43
CA GLU A 40 -22.98 20.68 -13.59
C GLU A 40 -21.99 19.55 -13.90
N LEU A 41 -20.70 19.85 -13.88
CA LEU A 41 -19.60 18.91 -14.06
C LEU A 41 -19.27 18.24 -12.72
N VAL A 42 -19.33 16.92 -12.68
CA VAL A 42 -18.79 16.13 -11.57
C VAL A 42 -17.27 15.99 -11.72
N CYS A 43 -16.82 15.44 -12.83
CA CYS A 43 -15.41 15.34 -13.18
C CYS A 43 -15.30 14.99 -14.67
N CYS A 44 -14.22 15.41 -15.32
CA CYS A 44 -13.90 15.03 -16.69
C CYS A 44 -12.44 14.59 -16.76
N THR A 45 -12.19 13.52 -17.51
CA THR A 45 -10.86 13.02 -17.85
C THR A 45 -10.69 13.04 -19.36
N VAL A 46 -9.54 13.52 -19.83
CA VAL A 46 -9.08 13.44 -21.21
C VAL A 46 -7.80 12.60 -21.22
N GLU A 47 -7.92 11.34 -21.62
CA GLU A 47 -6.84 10.35 -21.58
C GLU A 47 -6.17 10.22 -22.96
N GLU A 48 -4.85 10.33 -23.01
CA GLU A 48 -4.06 9.99 -24.20
C GLU A 48 -4.04 8.45 -24.40
N LEU A 49 -4.53 7.97 -25.54
CA LEU A 49 -4.52 6.53 -25.86
C LEU A 49 -3.21 6.12 -26.52
N LEU A 50 -2.74 4.92 -26.20
CA LEU A 50 -1.53 4.39 -26.80
C LEU A 50 -1.78 3.94 -28.26
N PHE A 51 -0.76 4.11 -29.09
CA PHE A 51 -0.81 3.68 -30.49
C PHE A 51 -1.05 2.17 -30.57
N GLY A 52 -2.12 1.75 -31.24
CA GLY A 52 -2.48 0.35 -31.42
C GLY A 52 -3.35 -0.26 -30.32
N GLU A 53 -3.63 0.46 -29.23
CA GLU A 53 -4.78 0.12 -28.39
C GLU A 53 -6.04 0.30 -29.25
N ARG A 54 -6.74 -0.81 -29.55
CA ARG A 54 -8.11 -0.69 -30.05
C ARG A 54 -8.84 0.12 -29.00
N ALA A 55 -9.27 1.33 -29.34
CA ALA A 55 -10.31 2.00 -28.59
C ALA A 55 -11.39 0.95 -28.39
N ALA A 56 -11.54 0.45 -27.16
CA ALA A 56 -12.66 -0.40 -26.83
C ALA A 56 -13.90 0.27 -27.41
N GLU A 57 -14.78 -0.50 -28.07
CA GLU A 57 -15.99 0.03 -28.71
C GLU A 57 -16.56 1.16 -27.85
N VAL A 58 -16.80 2.32 -28.47
CA VAL A 58 -17.29 3.52 -27.81
C VAL A 58 -18.34 3.08 -26.80
N ALA A 59 -18.06 3.26 -25.51
CA ALA A 59 -19.11 3.07 -24.54
C ALA A 59 -20.09 4.21 -24.83
N ALA A 60 -21.21 3.88 -25.46
CA ALA A 60 -22.21 4.88 -25.80
C ALA A 60 -22.50 5.72 -24.54
N SER A 61 -22.53 7.05 -24.69
CA SER A 61 -22.83 7.93 -23.58
C SER A 61 -24.12 7.48 -22.90
N LYS A 62 -24.12 7.38 -21.58
CA LYS A 62 -25.25 6.90 -20.79
C LYS A 62 -26.06 8.10 -20.31
N TYR A 63 -27.33 8.14 -20.65
CA TYR A 63 -28.22 9.25 -20.33
C TYR A 63 -29.20 8.83 -19.25
N TYR A 64 -29.24 9.59 -18.17
CA TYR A 64 -30.23 9.49 -17.10
C TYR A 64 -30.99 10.79 -16.99
N ARG A 65 -32.20 10.75 -16.42
CA ARG A 65 -33.03 11.95 -16.21
C ARG A 65 -32.30 13.13 -15.56
N LYS A 66 -31.36 12.86 -14.62
CA LYS A 66 -30.62 13.90 -13.87
C LYS A 66 -29.10 13.79 -14.00
N ALA A 67 -28.59 12.94 -14.88
CA ALA A 67 -27.15 12.74 -15.03
C ALA A 67 -26.78 12.25 -16.43
N VAL A 68 -25.58 12.56 -16.88
CA VAL A 68 -25.01 12.03 -18.13
C VAL A 68 -23.61 11.52 -17.84
N LEU A 69 -23.35 10.27 -18.25
CA LEU A 69 -22.01 9.70 -18.33
C LEU A 69 -21.58 9.82 -19.79
N TYR A 70 -20.87 10.90 -20.08
CA TYR A 70 -20.48 11.29 -21.43
C TYR A 70 -19.17 10.61 -21.83
N GLU A 71 -19.08 10.21 -23.09
CA GLU A 71 -17.85 9.74 -23.73
C GLU A 71 -17.79 10.18 -25.19
N ASP A 72 -16.63 10.69 -25.61
CA ASP A 72 -16.23 10.85 -27.00
C ASP A 72 -14.71 10.70 -27.19
N PHE A 73 -14.27 10.85 -28.44
CA PHE A 73 -12.87 10.82 -28.82
C PHE A 73 -12.51 12.12 -29.50
N LEU A 74 -11.35 12.67 -29.15
CA LEU A 74 -10.80 13.87 -29.75
C LEU A 74 -9.51 13.51 -30.49
N THR A 75 -9.36 14.05 -31.70
CA THR A 75 -8.06 14.21 -32.35
C THR A 75 -7.20 15.23 -31.60
N GLU A 76 -5.93 15.34 -31.96
CA GLU A 76 -5.02 16.36 -31.44
C GLU A 76 -5.58 17.78 -31.66
N ALA A 77 -6.10 18.04 -32.86
CA ALA A 77 -6.68 19.34 -33.22
C ALA A 77 -7.96 19.64 -32.43
N GLU A 78 -8.86 18.67 -32.28
CA GLU A 78 -10.09 18.84 -31.49
C GLU A 78 -9.78 19.00 -30.00
N CYS A 79 -8.77 18.29 -29.49
CA CYS A 79 -8.30 18.43 -28.11
C CYS A 79 -7.69 19.81 -27.88
N LEU A 80 -6.92 20.34 -28.85
CA LEU A 80 -6.40 21.70 -28.79
C LEU A 80 -7.51 22.75 -28.77
N SER A 81 -8.49 22.64 -29.69
CA SER A 81 -9.66 23.52 -29.69
C SER A 81 -10.48 23.41 -28.40
N PHE A 82 -10.54 22.23 -27.78
CA PHE A 82 -11.17 22.06 -26.47
C PHE A 82 -10.38 22.81 -25.38
N VAL A 83 -9.05 22.73 -25.35
CA VAL A 83 -8.21 23.49 -24.41
C VAL A 83 -8.40 25.00 -24.58
N GLU A 84 -8.48 25.50 -25.82
CA GLU A 84 -8.77 26.91 -26.11
C GLU A 84 -10.16 27.34 -25.59
N ALA A 85 -11.19 26.51 -25.79
CA ALA A 85 -12.52 26.76 -25.26
C ALA A 85 -12.54 26.79 -23.72
N LEU A 86 -11.81 25.88 -23.09
CA LEU A 86 -11.65 25.82 -21.63
C LEU A 86 -10.97 27.08 -21.08
N GLN A 87 -9.95 27.58 -21.78
CA GLN A 87 -9.28 28.83 -21.42
C GLN A 87 -10.26 30.01 -21.51
N ALA A 88 -11.11 30.03 -22.55
CA ALA A 88 -12.21 30.98 -22.69
C ALA A 88 -13.39 30.75 -21.72
N GLY A 89 -13.29 29.77 -20.81
CA GLY A 89 -14.30 29.51 -19.76
C GLY A 89 -15.50 28.68 -20.22
N ARG A 90 -15.40 27.95 -21.34
CA ARG A 90 -16.46 27.10 -21.89
C ARG A 90 -16.04 25.64 -21.96
N ALA A 91 -16.93 24.72 -21.60
CA ALA A 91 -16.73 23.29 -21.77
C ALA A 91 -17.98 22.65 -22.42
N GLN A 92 -17.80 22.02 -23.58
CA GLN A 92 -18.89 21.41 -24.33
C GLN A 92 -18.77 19.87 -24.35
N PHE A 93 -19.89 19.21 -24.03
CA PHE A 93 -20.06 17.75 -24.03
C PHE A 93 -21.34 17.41 -24.81
N GLY A 94 -21.20 17.08 -26.10
CA GLY A 94 -22.32 16.91 -27.01
C GLY A 94 -23.16 18.18 -27.11
N ASN A 95 -24.42 18.09 -26.69
CA ASN A 95 -25.37 19.22 -26.64
C ASN A 95 -25.36 19.99 -25.30
N ILE A 96 -24.54 19.58 -24.33
CA ILE A 96 -24.42 20.24 -23.03
C ILE A 96 -23.26 21.25 -23.09
N ASP A 97 -23.56 22.51 -22.81
CA ASP A 97 -22.59 23.61 -22.75
C ASP A 97 -22.50 24.12 -21.31
N LEU A 98 -21.28 24.12 -20.76
CA LEU A 98 -20.99 24.61 -19.44
C LEU A 98 -20.17 25.89 -19.53
N GLN A 99 -20.49 26.85 -18.66
CA GLN A 99 -19.74 28.09 -18.52
C GLN A 99 -19.16 28.23 -17.12
N ARG A 100 -17.92 28.69 -17.03
CA ARG A 100 -17.23 29.03 -15.78
C ARG A 100 -17.27 30.54 -15.55
N GLY A 101 -17.60 30.96 -14.33
CA GLY A 101 -17.64 32.38 -13.94
C GLY A 101 -16.36 32.92 -13.32
N GLN A 102 -15.31 32.12 -13.22
CA GLN A 102 -14.02 32.45 -12.58
C GLN A 102 -12.87 32.34 -13.59
N ASN A 103 -11.73 32.93 -13.25
CA ASN A 103 -10.52 32.80 -14.06
C ASN A 103 -10.03 31.33 -14.08
N PRO A 104 -9.43 30.89 -15.19
CA PRO A 104 -8.80 29.57 -15.25
C PRO A 104 -7.70 29.45 -14.22
N GLN A 105 -7.67 28.30 -13.55
CA GLN A 105 -6.56 27.90 -12.70
C GLN A 105 -6.17 26.49 -13.11
N TRP A 106 -5.06 26.40 -13.83
CA TRP A 106 -4.45 25.15 -14.22
C TRP A 106 -3.48 24.70 -13.14
N SER A 107 -3.35 23.39 -12.98
CA SER A 107 -2.29 22.77 -12.19
C SER A 107 -1.69 21.58 -12.92
N THR A 108 -0.38 21.40 -12.78
CA THR A 108 0.33 20.24 -13.32
C THR A 108 0.93 19.43 -12.19
N GLU A 109 0.68 18.13 -12.21
CA GLU A 109 1.24 17.16 -11.27
C GLU A 109 2.00 16.07 -12.04
N HIS A 110 3.28 15.89 -11.70
CA HIS A 110 4.09 14.80 -12.24
C HIS A 110 3.81 13.53 -11.45
N LEU A 111 3.19 12.56 -12.11
CA LEU A 111 2.75 11.32 -11.52
C LEU A 111 3.75 10.21 -11.81
N PRO A 112 4.10 9.40 -10.81
CA PRO A 112 4.95 8.25 -11.06
C PRO A 112 4.10 7.03 -11.48
N VAL A 113 4.73 5.92 -11.86
CA VAL A 113 4.02 4.65 -12.15
C VAL A 113 3.13 4.25 -10.96
N ILE A 114 1.94 3.69 -11.22
CA ILE A 114 0.95 3.29 -10.19
C ILE A 114 0.63 4.45 -9.24
N ASN A 115 -0.29 5.32 -9.65
CA ASN A 115 -0.77 6.48 -8.89
C ASN A 115 -2.32 6.48 -8.80
N ASP A 116 -2.91 7.50 -8.16
CA ASP A 116 -4.37 7.58 -7.95
C ASP A 116 -5.15 7.98 -9.21
N TYR A 117 -4.46 8.51 -10.23
CA TYR A 117 -5.05 8.92 -11.50
C TYR A 117 -5.00 7.78 -12.51
N MET A 118 -3.83 7.19 -12.73
CA MET A 118 -3.60 6.20 -13.80
C MET A 118 -2.53 5.17 -13.40
N ALA A 119 -2.47 4.06 -14.14
CA ALA A 119 -1.51 2.98 -13.85
C ALA A 119 -0.06 3.32 -14.26
N ARG A 120 0.13 4.34 -15.10
CA ARG A 120 1.43 4.70 -15.68
C ARG A 120 1.98 6.00 -15.08
N ALA A 121 3.30 6.17 -15.21
CA ALA A 121 3.92 7.48 -15.00
C ALA A 121 3.43 8.46 -16.07
N GLY A 122 3.52 9.74 -15.76
CA GLY A 122 3.12 10.80 -16.67
C GLY A 122 2.71 12.07 -15.95
N HIS A 123 1.78 12.81 -16.52
CA HIS A 123 1.33 14.08 -15.96
C HIS A 123 -0.19 14.13 -15.87
N ALA A 124 -0.71 14.60 -14.75
CA ALA A 124 -2.08 15.07 -14.65
C ALA A 124 -2.09 16.59 -14.75
N ILE A 125 -2.69 17.11 -15.82
CA ILE A 125 -2.89 18.54 -16.01
C ILE A 125 -4.36 18.84 -15.75
N CYS A 126 -4.62 19.53 -14.64
CA CYS A 126 -5.96 19.72 -14.10
C CYS A 126 -6.38 21.17 -14.25
N LEU A 127 -7.56 21.41 -14.80
CA LEU A 127 -8.22 22.70 -14.77
C LEU A 127 -9.40 22.64 -13.81
N ARG A 128 -9.44 23.57 -12.85
CA ARG A 128 -10.65 23.75 -12.04
C ARG A 128 -11.74 24.40 -12.88
N PHE A 129 -12.90 23.78 -12.90
CA PHE A 129 -14.09 24.23 -13.61
C PHE A 129 -15.28 24.32 -12.63
N PRO A 130 -15.19 25.16 -11.58
CA PRO A 130 -16.22 25.24 -10.58
C PRO A 130 -17.48 25.90 -11.15
N GLN A 131 -18.63 25.35 -10.78
CA GLN A 131 -19.94 25.93 -11.11
C GLN A 131 -20.63 26.40 -9.81
N ARG A 132 -21.59 27.31 -9.95
CA ARG A 132 -22.18 28.03 -8.80
C ARG A 132 -23.06 27.11 -7.95
N GLY A 133 -22.63 26.81 -6.72
CA GLY A 133 -23.46 26.22 -5.68
C GLY A 133 -22.78 25.05 -4.96
N ASN A 134 -23.39 24.59 -3.87
CA ASN A 134 -23.01 23.31 -3.26
C ASN A 134 -23.60 22.17 -4.09
N ARG A 135 -22.78 21.16 -4.40
CA ARG A 135 -23.26 19.90 -4.99
C ARG A 135 -24.30 19.26 -4.09
N VAL A 136 -25.45 18.96 -4.66
CA VAL A 136 -26.49 18.18 -4.01
C VAL A 136 -26.42 16.77 -4.58
N SER A 137 -26.39 15.78 -3.70
CA SER A 137 -26.41 14.37 -4.12
C SER A 137 -27.63 14.14 -5.01
N VAL A 138 -27.36 13.68 -6.23
CA VAL A 138 -28.41 13.18 -7.12
C VAL A 138 -28.76 11.79 -6.60
N GLY A 139 -30.06 11.54 -6.40
CA GLY A 139 -30.55 10.22 -6.02
C GLY A 139 -30.16 9.13 -7.04
N PRO A 140 -30.62 7.88 -6.87
CA PRO A 140 -30.17 6.77 -7.69
C PRO A 140 -30.36 7.03 -9.19
N LEU A 141 -29.37 6.64 -9.98
CA LEU A 141 -29.38 6.74 -11.43
C LEU A 141 -30.10 5.51 -11.99
N LEU A 142 -31.28 5.75 -12.54
CA LEU A 142 -32.22 4.73 -12.97
C LEU A 142 -32.78 5.11 -14.34
N GLU A 143 -32.53 4.30 -15.37
CA GLU A 143 -33.23 4.31 -16.65
C GLU A 143 -33.38 2.87 -17.15
N ALA A 144 -34.41 2.60 -17.95
CA ALA A 144 -34.78 1.24 -18.36
C ALA A 144 -33.71 0.54 -19.22
N ASP A 145 -32.92 1.29 -19.97
CA ASP A 145 -31.89 0.83 -20.90
C ASP A 145 -30.46 1.10 -20.40
N GLN A 146 -30.30 1.59 -19.18
CA GLN A 146 -29.01 1.94 -18.59
C GLN A 146 -28.68 1.07 -17.36
N PRO A 147 -27.39 0.89 -17.03
CA PRO A 147 -26.99 0.28 -15.77
C PRO A 147 -27.53 1.05 -14.57
N TYR A 148 -27.84 0.33 -13.50
CA TYR A 148 -28.19 0.95 -12.22
C TYR A 148 -26.93 1.47 -11.52
N TYR A 149 -26.99 2.70 -11.02
CA TYR A 149 -26.05 3.17 -10.00
C TYR A 149 -26.80 3.73 -8.78
N PRO A 150 -26.34 3.43 -7.55
CA PRO A 150 -27.00 3.91 -6.33
C PRO A 150 -26.91 5.44 -6.16
N ASP A 151 -25.87 6.07 -6.71
CA ASP A 151 -25.61 7.50 -6.70
C ASP A 151 -24.61 7.89 -7.80
N VAL A 152 -24.39 9.20 -7.99
CA VAL A 152 -23.51 9.72 -9.04
C VAL A 152 -22.02 9.47 -8.73
N GLU A 153 -21.66 9.34 -7.45
CA GLU A 153 -20.31 9.05 -7.02
C GLU A 153 -19.87 7.64 -7.41
N ASN A 154 -20.76 6.66 -7.28
CA ASN A 154 -20.55 5.29 -7.76
C ASN A 154 -20.51 5.24 -9.29
N ALA A 155 -21.38 6.00 -9.96
CA ALA A 155 -21.34 6.13 -11.41
C ALA A 155 -20.01 6.74 -11.89
N ALA A 156 -19.49 7.76 -11.22
CA ALA A 156 -18.20 8.37 -11.52
C ALA A 156 -17.03 7.44 -11.24
N ARG A 157 -17.07 6.65 -10.14
CA ARG A 157 -16.05 5.64 -9.83
C ARG A 157 -15.96 4.55 -10.89
N ASP A 158 -17.09 4.14 -11.45
CA ASP A 158 -17.15 3.12 -12.51
C ASP A 158 -16.83 3.68 -13.90
N TRP A 159 -17.28 4.91 -14.20
CA TRP A 159 -17.16 5.50 -15.53
C TRP A 159 -15.80 6.13 -15.81
N LEU A 160 -15.21 6.84 -14.85
CA LEU A 160 -13.95 7.56 -15.06
C LEU A 160 -12.77 6.59 -14.98
N PRO A 161 -11.72 6.75 -15.82
CA PRO A 161 -10.54 5.88 -15.84
C PRO A 161 -9.57 6.18 -14.67
N LEU A 162 -10.09 6.63 -13.52
CA LEU A 162 -9.29 6.94 -12.35
C LEU A 162 -9.08 5.68 -11.51
N ARG A 163 -7.83 5.41 -11.09
CA ARG A 163 -7.54 4.21 -10.28
C ARG A 163 -8.24 4.23 -8.92
N VAL A 164 -8.31 5.40 -8.30
CA VAL A 164 -9.00 5.62 -7.03
C VAL A 164 -9.93 6.80 -7.23
N TYR A 165 -11.16 6.73 -6.69
CA TYR A 165 -12.09 7.86 -6.67
C TYR A 165 -12.91 7.87 -5.36
N HIS A 166 -12.76 8.96 -4.60
CA HIS A 166 -13.31 9.12 -3.25
C HIS A 166 -14.71 9.75 -3.21
N GLY A 167 -15.43 9.75 -4.34
CA GLY A 167 -16.80 10.26 -4.40
C GLY A 167 -16.87 11.76 -4.07
N ASN A 168 -17.80 12.15 -3.19
CA ASN A 168 -18.04 13.55 -2.85
C ASN A 168 -16.84 14.24 -2.16
N SER A 169 -15.99 13.47 -1.47
CA SER A 169 -14.77 13.99 -0.83
C SER A 169 -13.55 14.01 -1.74
N ASP A 170 -13.70 13.63 -3.02
CA ASP A 170 -12.58 13.63 -3.95
C ASP A 170 -12.14 15.05 -4.33
N ALA A 171 -10.87 15.35 -4.15
CA ALA A 171 -10.31 16.67 -4.46
C ALA A 171 -10.36 17.01 -5.97
N ARG A 172 -10.56 16.00 -6.84
CA ARG A 172 -10.69 16.14 -8.30
C ARG A 172 -12.11 16.47 -8.76
N ASN A 173 -13.05 16.59 -7.83
CA ASN A 173 -14.36 17.14 -8.13
C ASN A 173 -14.25 18.54 -8.74
N ASP A 174 -15.10 18.80 -9.75
CA ASP A 174 -15.19 20.03 -10.53
C ASP A 174 -13.93 20.27 -11.36
N GLN A 175 -13.18 19.22 -11.71
CA GLN A 175 -11.98 19.33 -12.53
C GLN A 175 -12.15 18.67 -13.89
N ILE A 176 -11.45 19.24 -14.86
CA ILE A 176 -11.15 18.63 -16.15
C ILE A 176 -9.67 18.25 -16.14
N ILE A 177 -9.38 16.97 -16.33
CA ILE A 177 -8.08 16.37 -16.06
C ILE A 177 -7.54 15.75 -17.34
N PHE A 178 -6.46 16.30 -17.87
CA PHE A 178 -5.71 15.72 -18.97
C PHE A 178 -4.67 14.74 -18.42
N LEU A 179 -4.76 13.48 -18.81
CA LEU A 179 -3.85 12.41 -18.41
C LEU A 179 -2.87 12.15 -19.56
N LEU A 180 -1.64 12.63 -19.39
CA LEU A 180 -0.58 12.52 -20.39
C LEU A 180 0.41 11.43 -19.98
N LEU A 181 0.47 10.34 -20.74
CA LEU A 181 1.25 9.15 -20.38
C LEU A 181 2.75 9.33 -20.66
N GLU A 182 3.63 8.94 -19.75
CA GLU A 182 5.05 8.79 -20.09
C GLU A 182 5.26 7.43 -20.77
N THR A 183 5.73 7.46 -22.01
CA THR A 183 6.00 6.26 -22.82
C THR A 183 7.48 6.09 -23.15
N ARG A 184 8.29 7.14 -23.01
CA ARG A 184 9.69 7.14 -23.42
C ARG A 184 10.53 6.30 -22.47
N ALA A 185 10.36 6.48 -21.16
CA ALA A 185 11.04 5.69 -20.13
C ALA A 185 10.23 5.76 -18.82
N PHE A 186 10.16 4.66 -18.06
CA PHE A 186 9.49 4.61 -16.75
C PHE A 186 10.01 3.42 -15.93
N ILE A 187 9.82 3.47 -14.61
CA ILE A 187 10.23 2.41 -13.69
C ILE A 187 9.18 1.29 -13.75
N ALA A 188 9.55 0.15 -14.31
CA ALA A 188 8.66 -1.01 -14.45
C ALA A 188 8.59 -1.86 -13.18
N GLY A 189 9.61 -1.79 -12.33
CA GLY A 189 9.65 -2.50 -11.06
C GLY A 189 10.97 -2.31 -10.33
N ALA A 190 10.98 -2.61 -9.05
CA ALA A 190 12.18 -2.60 -8.23
C ALA A 190 12.12 -3.74 -7.22
N ALA A 191 13.23 -4.46 -7.04
CA ALA A 191 13.32 -5.57 -6.12
C ALA A 191 14.77 -5.75 -5.63
N PHE A 192 14.94 -6.19 -4.39
CA PHE A 192 16.26 -6.57 -3.87
C PHE A 192 16.74 -7.84 -4.57
N ALA A 193 17.89 -7.77 -5.24
CA ALA A 193 18.51 -8.95 -5.86
C ALA A 193 19.35 -9.74 -4.84
N GLU A 194 19.95 -9.03 -3.89
CA GLU A 194 20.70 -9.54 -2.74
C GLU A 194 20.76 -8.43 -1.68
N GLU A 195 21.22 -8.75 -0.47
CA GLU A 195 21.28 -7.79 0.64
C GLU A 195 22.10 -6.54 0.23
N GLY A 196 21.53 -5.35 0.43
CA GLY A 196 22.18 -4.08 0.10
C GLY A 196 22.15 -3.68 -1.37
N LYS A 197 21.51 -4.45 -2.27
CA LYS A 197 21.42 -4.12 -3.70
C LYS A 197 19.99 -4.16 -4.22
N LEU A 198 19.45 -2.97 -4.49
CA LEU A 198 18.16 -2.81 -5.15
C LEU A 198 18.36 -2.83 -6.67
N LYS A 199 17.75 -3.80 -7.34
CA LYS A 199 17.67 -3.84 -8.80
C LYS A 199 16.41 -3.10 -9.24
N VAL A 200 16.58 -2.02 -10.00
CA VAL A 200 15.50 -1.27 -10.63
C VAL A 200 15.42 -1.68 -12.10
N THR A 201 14.21 -2.02 -12.55
CA THR A 201 13.90 -2.34 -13.94
C THR A 201 13.19 -1.16 -14.59
N VAL A 202 13.65 -0.76 -15.76
CA VAL A 202 13.16 0.37 -16.56
C VAL A 202 12.59 -0.17 -17.86
N ALA A 203 11.47 0.40 -18.30
CA ALA A 203 10.83 0.09 -19.58
C ALA A 203 10.43 1.38 -20.31
N GLY A 204 10.05 1.27 -21.58
CA GLY A 204 9.63 2.39 -22.43
C GLY A 204 10.28 2.36 -23.81
N ASP A 205 9.68 3.07 -24.74
CA ASP A 205 10.05 3.06 -26.17
C ASP A 205 11.44 3.66 -26.41
N GLY A 206 11.90 4.52 -25.50
CA GLY A 206 13.17 5.25 -25.59
C GLY A 206 14.32 4.61 -24.83
N VAL A 207 14.12 3.52 -24.06
CA VAL A 207 15.16 2.94 -23.19
C VAL A 207 16.43 2.53 -23.96
N GLY A 208 16.30 2.08 -25.22
CA GLY A 208 17.45 1.73 -26.06
C GLY A 208 18.17 2.92 -26.69
N THR A 209 17.57 4.10 -26.69
CA THR A 209 18.11 5.31 -27.36
C THR A 209 18.52 6.41 -26.38
N LEU A 210 17.86 6.47 -25.22
CA LEU A 210 18.09 7.49 -24.20
C LEU A 210 19.26 7.07 -23.30
N SER A 211 20.13 8.02 -22.99
CA SER A 211 21.16 7.84 -21.97
C SER A 211 20.55 8.05 -20.58
N LEU A 212 19.98 6.99 -20.02
CA LEU A 212 19.24 7.03 -18.75
C LEU A 212 20.13 6.77 -17.53
N ALA A 213 19.82 7.44 -16.44
CA ALA A 213 20.41 7.23 -15.13
C ALA A 213 19.35 7.32 -14.03
N ILE A 214 19.62 6.70 -12.89
CA ILE A 214 18.86 6.85 -11.66
C ILE A 214 19.66 7.71 -10.70
N LYS A 215 19.03 8.79 -10.20
CA LYS A 215 19.61 9.63 -9.15
C LYS A 215 18.67 9.73 -7.97
N GLY A 216 19.21 9.68 -6.76
CA GLY A 216 18.39 9.72 -5.58
C GLY A 216 19.16 9.77 -4.27
N ALA A 217 18.45 9.45 -3.21
CA ALA A 217 19.02 9.20 -1.90
C ALA A 217 18.18 8.21 -1.10
N TYR A 218 18.83 7.58 -0.12
CA TYR A 218 18.13 6.91 0.97
C TYR A 218 18.54 7.56 2.30
N TRP A 219 17.73 7.31 3.33
CA TRP A 219 17.98 7.81 4.68
C TRP A 219 18.17 6.67 5.65
N GLU A 220 19.13 6.82 6.55
CA GLU A 220 19.31 5.99 7.73
C GLU A 220 19.23 6.93 8.93
N GLU A 221 18.16 6.82 9.71
CA GLU A 221 17.76 7.74 10.77
C GLU A 221 17.61 9.18 10.27
N LYS A 222 18.67 9.97 10.39
CA LYS A 222 18.75 11.39 9.97
C LYS A 222 19.80 11.62 8.88
N ALA A 223 20.62 10.62 8.57
CA ALA A 223 21.68 10.74 7.59
C ALA A 223 21.15 10.49 6.18
N ILE A 224 21.43 11.41 5.26
CA ILE A 224 21.15 11.24 3.83
C ILE A 224 22.34 10.53 3.16
N ARG A 225 22.05 9.55 2.32
CA ARG A 225 23.03 8.81 1.51
C ARG A 225 22.63 8.90 0.04
N HIS A 226 23.47 9.55 -0.75
CA HIS A 226 23.20 9.73 -2.18
C HIS A 226 23.45 8.43 -2.95
N ILE A 227 22.60 8.20 -3.94
CA ILE A 227 22.70 7.06 -4.87
C ILE A 227 22.70 7.57 -6.31
N ASP A 228 23.55 6.96 -7.11
CA ASP A 228 23.65 7.18 -8.55
C ASP A 228 23.80 5.81 -9.21
N GLY A 229 23.01 5.53 -10.24
CA GLY A 229 23.02 4.26 -10.96
C GLY A 229 22.80 4.48 -12.45
N VAL A 230 23.75 4.06 -13.27
CA VAL A 230 23.59 4.09 -14.72
C VAL A 230 22.63 2.97 -15.14
N VAL A 231 21.66 3.30 -16.01
CA VAL A 231 20.79 2.28 -16.61
C VAL A 231 21.56 1.59 -17.73
N SER A 232 21.78 0.28 -17.59
CA SER A 232 22.38 -0.58 -18.60
C SER A 232 21.35 -1.56 -19.12
N GLY A 233 21.06 -1.50 -20.42
CA GLY A 233 19.92 -2.21 -21.01
C GLY A 233 18.62 -1.71 -20.40
N THR A 234 17.94 -2.57 -19.64
CA THR A 234 16.67 -2.24 -18.95
C THR A 234 16.81 -2.18 -17.44
N THR A 235 18.03 -2.15 -16.91
CA THR A 235 18.25 -2.29 -15.46
C THR A 235 19.28 -1.34 -14.91
N ALA A 236 19.09 -0.92 -13.67
CA ALA A 236 20.09 -0.25 -12.85
C ALA A 236 20.17 -0.96 -11.49
N VAL A 237 21.37 -1.01 -10.90
CA VAL A 237 21.59 -1.59 -9.57
C VAL A 237 22.06 -0.47 -8.64
N LEU A 238 21.35 -0.31 -7.52
CA LEU A 238 21.59 0.74 -6.55
C LEU A 238 22.06 0.09 -5.24
N ALA A 239 23.14 0.59 -4.67
CA ALA A 239 23.61 0.18 -3.35
C ALA A 239 22.74 0.87 -2.28
N ILE A 240 21.74 0.15 -1.78
CA ILE A 240 20.75 0.64 -0.81
C ILE A 240 20.54 -0.48 0.22
N PRO A 241 20.67 -0.23 1.52
CA PRO A 241 20.36 -1.23 2.55
C PRO A 241 18.84 -1.46 2.64
N ALA A 242 18.43 -2.71 2.89
CA ALA A 242 17.02 -3.10 2.89
C ALA A 242 16.21 -2.49 4.05
N ASP A 243 16.89 -2.02 5.09
CA ASP A 243 16.34 -1.40 6.29
C ASP A 243 16.36 0.13 6.27
N ALA A 244 16.70 0.76 5.13
CA ALA A 244 16.65 2.20 4.95
C ALA A 244 15.30 2.78 5.38
N ASP A 245 15.35 3.99 5.95
CA ASP A 245 14.18 4.65 6.52
C ASP A 245 13.28 5.31 5.50
N ARG A 246 13.91 5.87 4.48
CA ARG A 246 13.26 6.52 3.35
C ARG A 246 14.09 6.25 2.12
N LEU A 247 13.43 6.13 0.99
CA LEU A 247 14.06 5.96 -0.31
C LEU A 247 13.38 6.87 -1.31
N GLU A 248 14.18 7.68 -1.99
CA GLU A 248 13.72 8.51 -3.10
C GLU A 248 14.70 8.41 -4.26
N TYR A 249 14.20 8.14 -5.45
CA TYR A 249 15.01 8.14 -6.66
C TYR A 249 14.21 8.51 -7.90
N TYR A 250 14.91 9.06 -8.88
CA TYR A 250 14.36 9.62 -10.11
C TYR A 250 15.06 8.96 -11.29
N LEU A 251 14.28 8.57 -12.30
CA LEU A 251 14.77 8.17 -13.60
C LEU A 251 14.93 9.42 -14.47
N ILE A 252 16.16 9.73 -14.87
CA ILE A 252 16.52 10.93 -15.62
C ILE A 252 17.37 10.62 -16.84
N ASP A 253 17.47 11.56 -17.78
CA ASP A 253 18.52 11.55 -18.80
C ASP A 253 19.66 12.53 -18.48
N ARG A 254 20.60 12.67 -19.43
CA ARG A 254 21.77 13.56 -19.31
C ARG A 254 21.43 15.05 -19.26
N GLU A 255 20.29 15.44 -19.82
CA GLU A 255 19.80 16.83 -19.80
C GLU A 255 19.03 17.14 -18.51
N GLY A 256 18.85 16.13 -17.64
CA GLY A 256 18.12 16.26 -16.38
C GLY A 256 16.60 16.16 -16.55
N VAL A 257 16.09 15.68 -17.70
CA VAL A 257 14.67 15.42 -17.87
C VAL A 257 14.26 14.27 -16.97
N VAL A 258 13.27 14.49 -16.11
CA VAL A 258 12.69 13.46 -15.25
C VAL A 258 11.58 12.72 -16.00
N TYR A 259 11.69 11.40 -16.07
CA TYR A 259 10.73 10.52 -16.74
C TYR A 259 9.80 9.81 -15.75
N ASP A 260 10.33 9.40 -14.60
CA ASP A 260 9.58 8.75 -13.53
C ASP A 260 10.35 8.86 -12.21
N PHE A 261 9.69 8.56 -11.10
CA PHE A 261 10.32 8.59 -9.78
C PHE A 261 9.67 7.62 -8.80
N HIS A 262 10.41 7.27 -7.76
CA HIS A 262 9.96 6.52 -6.61
C HIS A 262 10.19 7.34 -5.36
N ARG A 263 9.21 7.37 -4.47
CA ARG A 263 9.35 7.93 -3.13
C ARG A 263 8.64 7.02 -2.16
N GLU A 264 9.34 6.67 -1.10
CA GLU A 264 8.84 5.77 -0.09
C GLU A 264 9.43 6.17 1.27
N ASP A 265 8.58 6.17 2.27
CA ASP A 265 8.95 6.36 3.68
C ASP A 265 8.45 5.14 4.46
N ARG A 266 9.32 4.52 5.26
CA ARG A 266 9.01 3.33 6.06
C ARG A 266 7.90 3.54 7.09
N PHE A 267 7.56 4.79 7.41
CA PHE A 267 6.53 5.18 8.37
C PHE A 267 5.18 5.54 7.72
N SER A 268 5.11 5.56 6.39
CA SER A 268 3.86 5.83 5.69
C SER A 268 2.89 4.65 5.85
N ARG A 269 1.73 4.93 6.47
CA ARG A 269 0.68 3.96 6.84
C ARG A 269 -0.12 3.38 5.65
N LEU A 270 0.21 3.78 4.42
CA LEU A 270 -0.48 3.33 3.22
C LEU A 270 0.47 2.44 2.40
N PRO A 271 0.16 1.14 2.23
CA PRO A 271 0.88 0.32 1.28
C PRO A 271 0.69 0.90 -0.13
N SER A 272 1.80 1.11 -0.83
CA SER A 272 1.80 1.25 -2.28
C SER A 272 2.27 -0.09 -2.84
N ASP A 273 1.65 -0.59 -3.92
CA ASP A 273 2.08 -1.76 -4.68
C ASP A 273 3.55 -1.68 -5.18
N ARG A 274 4.19 -0.52 -4.97
CA ARG A 274 5.57 -0.19 -5.34
C ARG A 274 6.56 -0.29 -4.19
N SER A 275 6.10 -0.57 -2.97
CA SER A 275 6.96 -0.60 -1.80
C SER A 275 8.10 -1.57 -1.97
N VAL A 276 9.32 -1.08 -1.79
CA VAL A 276 10.54 -1.88 -1.78
C VAL A 276 11.21 -1.90 -0.41
N LEU A 277 10.95 -0.90 0.44
CA LEU A 277 11.47 -0.86 1.80
C LEU A 277 10.56 -1.63 2.77
N GLY A 278 11.11 -2.61 3.49
CA GLY A 278 10.43 -3.24 4.63
C GLY A 278 9.36 -4.29 4.30
N ALA A 279 9.38 -4.93 3.11
CA ALA A 279 8.49 -6.05 2.77
C ALA A 279 8.47 -7.15 3.85
N THR A 280 9.62 -7.46 4.46
CA THR A 280 9.76 -8.45 5.54
C THR A 280 9.17 -7.99 6.88
N ARG A 281 9.10 -6.67 7.16
CA ARG A 281 8.60 -6.11 8.43
C ARG A 281 7.15 -5.62 8.37
N ARG A 282 6.62 -5.33 7.17
CA ARG A 282 5.19 -5.05 6.93
C ARG A 282 4.35 -6.32 7.09
N ALA A 283 4.86 -7.44 6.57
CA ALA A 283 4.27 -8.75 6.80
C ALA A 283 3.98 -9.02 8.28
N LEU A 284 4.90 -8.70 9.19
CA LEU A 284 4.66 -8.89 10.62
C LEU A 284 3.58 -7.94 11.18
N GLY A 285 3.53 -6.68 10.73
CA GLY A 285 2.49 -5.73 11.13
C GLY A 285 1.11 -6.18 10.67
N ASP A 286 1.00 -6.63 9.42
CA ASP A 286 -0.21 -7.18 8.82
C ASP A 286 -0.59 -8.50 9.52
N GLN A 287 0.38 -9.36 9.81
CA GLN A 287 0.20 -10.59 10.58
C GLN A 287 -0.33 -10.32 12.00
N ILE A 288 0.19 -9.30 12.70
CA ILE A 288 -0.35 -8.89 14.01
C ILE A 288 -1.80 -8.43 13.86
N HIS A 289 -2.11 -7.66 12.82
CA HIS A 289 -3.48 -7.18 12.58
C HIS A 289 -4.45 -8.32 12.24
N GLU A 290 -4.06 -9.22 11.34
CA GLU A 290 -4.81 -10.42 10.98
C GLU A 290 -5.03 -11.32 12.20
N ALA A 291 -3.99 -11.51 13.03
CA ALA A 291 -4.11 -12.26 14.26
C ALA A 291 -5.16 -11.63 15.20
N CYS A 292 -5.11 -10.30 15.40
CA CYS A 292 -6.10 -9.58 16.22
C CYS A 292 -7.53 -9.71 15.66
N GLN A 293 -7.70 -9.79 14.34
CA GLN A 293 -9.00 -10.00 13.71
C GLN A 293 -9.51 -11.45 13.87
N GLN A 294 -8.61 -12.43 13.81
CA GLN A 294 -8.93 -13.86 13.88
C GLN A 294 -9.09 -14.38 15.30
N GLY A 295 -8.47 -13.72 16.29
CA GLY A 295 -8.49 -14.14 17.69
C GLY A 295 -7.51 -15.27 18.01
N GLU A 296 -7.48 -15.69 19.28
CA GLU A 296 -6.69 -16.86 19.69
C GLU A 296 -7.17 -18.15 19.03
N GLY A 297 -6.24 -19.03 18.69
CA GLY A 297 -6.58 -20.26 17.97
C GLY A 297 -5.46 -21.28 17.93
N LEU A 298 -5.46 -22.11 16.88
CA LEU A 298 -4.51 -23.20 16.71
C LEU A 298 -3.05 -22.73 16.55
N HIS A 299 -2.85 -21.50 16.06
CA HIS A 299 -1.54 -20.93 15.76
C HIS A 299 -1.32 -19.55 16.37
N VAL A 300 -2.27 -19.04 17.16
CA VAL A 300 -2.24 -17.68 17.71
C VAL A 300 -2.56 -17.73 19.19
N GLU A 301 -1.75 -17.04 19.98
CA GLU A 301 -1.94 -16.82 21.42
C GLU A 301 -1.65 -15.35 21.76
N PHE A 302 -2.50 -14.74 22.57
CA PHE A 302 -2.31 -13.38 23.08
C PHE A 302 -1.94 -13.40 24.57
N LYS A 303 -0.96 -12.58 24.93
CA LYS A 303 -0.59 -12.39 26.33
C LYS A 303 -0.20 -10.94 26.60
N PRO A 304 -0.34 -10.47 27.85
CA PRO A 304 0.27 -9.23 28.27
C PRO A 304 1.80 -9.36 28.35
N PHE A 305 2.48 -8.28 28.74
CA PHE A 305 3.91 -8.32 29.03
C PHE A 305 4.25 -9.39 30.08
N VAL A 306 5.40 -10.06 29.90
CA VAL A 306 5.88 -11.11 30.81
C VAL A 306 7.33 -10.82 31.22
N PRO A 307 7.61 -10.57 32.51
CA PRO A 307 8.98 -10.42 32.98
C PRO A 307 9.77 -11.74 32.83
N PRO A 308 10.96 -11.76 32.21
CA PRO A 308 11.78 -12.97 32.09
C PRO A 308 12.19 -13.57 33.43
N GLU A 309 12.32 -12.75 34.48
CA GLU A 309 12.67 -13.18 35.83
C GLU A 309 11.49 -13.77 36.61
N GLN A 310 10.27 -13.74 36.05
CA GLN A 310 9.11 -14.34 36.69
C GLN A 310 9.36 -15.83 36.94
N GLN A 311 9.01 -16.31 38.13
CA GLN A 311 9.04 -17.75 38.40
C GLN A 311 7.94 -18.44 37.58
N LEU A 312 8.18 -19.65 37.05
CA LEU A 312 7.16 -20.39 36.29
C LEU A 312 5.94 -20.75 37.16
N GLY A 313 6.10 -20.89 38.47
CA GLY A 313 5.02 -21.40 39.34
C GLY A 313 4.72 -22.89 39.08
N SER A 314 3.80 -23.44 39.86
CA SER A 314 3.45 -24.86 39.83
C SER A 314 2.19 -25.12 38.99
N VAL A 315 1.87 -26.39 38.75
CA VAL A 315 0.68 -26.81 37.96
C VAL A 315 -0.63 -26.19 38.48
N GLY A 316 -0.72 -25.93 39.81
CA GLY A 316 -1.90 -25.35 40.49
C GLY A 316 -1.85 -23.83 40.71
N ASN A 317 -0.72 -23.17 40.40
CA ASN A 317 -0.58 -21.71 40.47
C ASN A 317 0.31 -21.24 39.30
N ARG A 318 -0.30 -21.14 38.12
CA ARG A 318 0.41 -20.87 36.87
C ARG A 318 0.66 -19.37 36.74
N THR A 319 1.92 -19.01 36.52
CA THR A 319 2.28 -17.63 36.17
C THR A 319 2.16 -17.41 34.66
N LYS A 320 2.15 -16.14 34.24
CA LYS A 320 2.10 -15.78 32.82
C LYS A 320 3.29 -16.30 32.03
N LEU A 321 4.50 -16.30 32.63
CA LEU A 321 5.65 -16.95 32.01
C LEU A 321 5.42 -18.45 31.79
N ARG A 322 4.82 -19.15 32.74
CA ARG A 322 4.49 -20.57 32.53
C ARG A 322 3.44 -20.78 31.46
N GLU A 323 2.45 -19.91 31.35
CA GLU A 323 1.50 -19.94 30.22
C GLU A 323 2.24 -19.81 28.89
N VAL A 324 3.12 -18.82 28.74
CA VAL A 324 3.95 -18.63 27.52
C VAL A 324 4.79 -19.87 27.22
N VAL A 325 5.53 -20.39 28.18
CA VAL A 325 6.37 -21.59 27.98
C VAL A 325 5.54 -22.82 27.65
N THR A 326 4.37 -22.99 28.28
CA THR A 326 3.43 -24.08 27.97
C THR A 326 2.91 -23.97 26.55
N THR A 327 2.60 -22.76 26.09
CA THR A 327 2.17 -22.51 24.70
C THR A 327 3.30 -22.80 23.71
N VAL A 328 4.55 -22.40 24.01
CA VAL A 328 5.71 -22.75 23.18
C VAL A 328 5.84 -24.26 23.02
N VAL A 329 5.77 -25.02 24.12
CA VAL A 329 5.84 -26.49 24.07
C VAL A 329 4.65 -27.07 23.29
N ALA A 330 3.45 -26.55 23.50
CA ALA A 330 2.25 -27.00 22.79
C ALA A 330 2.33 -26.78 21.27
N PHE A 331 2.79 -25.60 20.84
CA PHE A 331 3.01 -25.26 19.42
C PHE A 331 4.14 -26.10 18.80
N ALA A 332 5.26 -26.26 19.51
CA ALA A 332 6.38 -27.07 19.05
C ALA A 332 5.99 -28.54 18.84
N ASN A 333 5.12 -29.09 19.69
CA ASN A 333 4.58 -30.45 19.53
C ASN A 333 3.55 -30.58 18.40
N THR A 334 2.93 -29.48 17.96
CA THR A 334 1.95 -29.46 16.88
C THR A 334 2.55 -28.87 15.61
N ALA A 335 1.89 -27.86 15.02
CA ALA A 335 2.22 -27.27 13.73
C ALA A 335 2.82 -25.86 13.87
N GLY A 336 3.40 -25.55 15.03
CA GLY A 336 3.95 -24.22 15.30
C GLY A 336 2.88 -23.15 15.52
N GLY A 337 3.32 -21.91 15.69
CA GLY A 337 2.44 -20.77 15.88
C GLY A 337 3.17 -19.52 16.39
N HIS A 338 2.38 -18.49 16.71
CA HIS A 338 2.85 -17.19 17.16
C HIS A 338 2.20 -16.82 18.49
N ILE A 339 3.02 -16.31 19.40
CA ILE A 339 2.57 -15.70 20.67
C ILE A 339 2.84 -14.21 20.57
N TYR A 340 1.81 -13.38 20.74
CA TYR A 340 1.93 -11.93 20.70
C TYR A 340 1.80 -11.36 22.11
N LEU A 341 2.87 -10.72 22.58
CA LEU A 341 2.90 -10.03 23.88
C LEU A 341 2.57 -8.55 23.70
N GLY A 342 1.69 -8.02 24.56
CA GLY A 342 1.18 -6.65 24.46
C GLY A 342 -0.15 -6.56 23.71
N VAL A 343 -0.86 -7.69 23.61
CA VAL A 343 -2.26 -7.78 23.15
C VAL A 343 -3.06 -8.33 24.32
N ASP A 344 -4.20 -7.70 24.63
CA ASP A 344 -5.10 -8.15 25.69
C ASP A 344 -6.10 -9.22 25.21
N ASP A 345 -6.93 -9.69 26.14
CA ASP A 345 -7.91 -10.77 25.89
C ASP A 345 -9.05 -10.31 24.94
N ASP A 346 -9.22 -9.00 24.73
CA ASP A 346 -10.17 -8.40 23.77
C ASP A 346 -9.52 -8.22 22.37
N CYS A 347 -8.37 -8.85 22.12
CA CYS A 347 -7.57 -8.73 20.90
C CYS A 347 -7.12 -7.29 20.59
N THR A 348 -7.03 -6.45 21.62
CA THR A 348 -6.63 -5.06 21.49
C THR A 348 -5.13 -4.90 21.79
N VAL A 349 -4.44 -4.14 20.95
CA VAL A 349 -3.02 -3.83 21.15
C VAL A 349 -2.87 -2.80 22.27
N VAL A 350 -2.45 -3.26 23.45
CA VAL A 350 -2.15 -2.42 24.62
C VAL A 350 -0.69 -1.96 24.66
N GLY A 351 0.20 -2.73 24.02
CA GLY A 351 1.63 -2.46 23.95
C GLY A 351 2.42 -2.86 25.20
N VAL A 352 3.75 -2.95 25.07
CA VAL A 352 4.67 -3.34 26.17
C VAL A 352 5.64 -2.24 26.62
N ASP A 353 5.58 -1.04 26.04
CA ASP A 353 6.59 0.00 26.27
C ASP A 353 6.66 0.46 27.74
N GLN A 354 5.52 0.62 28.43
CA GLN A 354 5.53 1.02 29.84
C GLN A 354 6.16 -0.06 30.73
N ASP A 355 5.92 -1.33 30.43
CA ASP A 355 6.48 -2.45 31.20
C ASP A 355 7.97 -2.63 30.89
N LEU A 356 8.37 -2.49 29.63
CA LEU A 356 9.77 -2.47 29.22
C LEU A 356 10.55 -1.33 29.89
N GLN A 357 9.95 -0.14 30.01
CA GLN A 357 10.55 0.98 30.71
C GLN A 357 10.79 0.65 32.19
N ARG A 358 9.81 0.05 32.86
CA ARG A 358 9.93 -0.37 34.27
C ARG A 358 10.94 -1.49 34.45
N TRP A 359 10.94 -2.48 33.57
CA TRP A 359 11.86 -3.62 33.59
C TRP A 359 13.30 -3.17 33.32
N GLY A 360 13.50 -2.37 32.27
CA GLY A 360 14.80 -1.90 31.83
C GLY A 360 15.39 -0.79 32.71
N LYS A 361 14.54 -0.14 33.51
CA LYS A 361 14.86 1.04 34.34
C LYS A 361 15.47 2.20 33.54
N SER A 362 15.06 2.34 32.29
CA SER A 362 15.53 3.36 31.35
C SER A 362 14.45 3.63 30.29
N ILE A 363 14.66 4.66 29.46
CA ILE A 363 13.82 4.92 28.29
C ILE A 363 13.88 3.69 27.36
N VAL A 364 12.76 3.37 26.70
CA VAL A 364 12.68 2.25 25.76
C VAL A 364 13.38 2.64 24.46
N ASP A 365 14.49 1.98 24.18
CA ASP A 365 15.24 2.07 22.93
C ASP A 365 15.52 0.66 22.37
N GLY A 366 16.29 0.59 21.27
CA GLY A 366 16.66 -0.68 20.66
C GLY A 366 17.46 -1.61 21.58
N GLU A 367 18.25 -1.06 22.50
CA GLU A 367 19.08 -1.84 23.43
C GLU A 367 18.22 -2.51 24.50
N VAL A 368 17.30 -1.76 25.12
CA VAL A 368 16.37 -2.31 26.14
C VAL A 368 15.49 -3.40 25.54
N VAL A 369 14.96 -3.16 24.33
CA VAL A 369 14.16 -4.15 23.61
C VAL A 369 14.99 -5.40 23.30
N GLY A 370 16.19 -5.24 22.73
CA GLY A 370 17.08 -6.35 22.39
C GLY A 370 17.45 -7.20 23.62
N ARG A 371 17.74 -6.54 24.75
CA ARG A 371 18.03 -7.21 26.03
C ARG A 371 16.83 -8.01 26.53
N TYR A 372 15.63 -7.45 26.46
CA TYR A 372 14.39 -8.15 26.84
C TYR A 372 14.14 -9.39 25.96
N LEU A 373 14.22 -9.24 24.63
CA LEU A 373 14.02 -10.35 23.69
C LEU A 373 15.03 -11.49 23.95
N GLY A 374 16.30 -11.15 24.17
CA GLY A 374 17.35 -12.11 24.49
C GLY A 374 17.09 -12.83 25.83
N ALA A 375 16.75 -12.07 26.88
CA ALA A 375 16.45 -12.63 28.20
C ALA A 375 15.24 -13.58 28.16
N LEU A 376 14.16 -13.16 27.49
CA LEU A 376 12.94 -13.98 27.35
C LEU A 376 13.21 -15.25 26.55
N LYS A 377 13.94 -15.15 25.42
CA LYS A 377 14.31 -16.32 24.60
C LYS A 377 15.12 -17.34 25.41
N ASN A 378 16.13 -16.87 26.15
CA ASN A 378 16.95 -17.74 26.99
C ASN A 378 16.12 -18.40 28.09
N ARG A 379 15.25 -17.62 28.74
CA ARG A 379 14.37 -18.11 29.79
C ARG A 379 13.43 -19.22 29.31
N ILE A 380 12.84 -19.05 28.13
CA ILE A 380 11.98 -20.07 27.53
C ILE A 380 12.78 -21.35 27.26
N LYS A 381 13.96 -21.23 26.65
CA LYS A 381 14.82 -22.40 26.37
C LYS A 381 15.25 -23.13 27.64
N GLU A 382 15.60 -22.41 28.71
CA GLU A 382 15.93 -23.00 30.00
C GLU A 382 14.78 -23.77 30.65
N ALA A 383 13.53 -23.39 30.37
CA ALA A 383 12.35 -24.00 30.98
C ALA A 383 11.84 -25.24 30.20
N VAL A 384 12.40 -25.51 29.03
CA VAL A 384 11.97 -26.57 28.11
C VAL A 384 12.97 -27.72 28.10
N HIS A 385 12.46 -28.95 27.96
CA HIS A 385 13.23 -30.15 27.68
C HIS A 385 12.99 -30.56 26.21
N GLY A 386 14.07 -30.65 25.45
CA GLY A 386 14.05 -30.81 23.99
C GLY A 386 14.49 -29.55 23.25
N GLU A 387 14.62 -29.64 21.92
CA GLU A 387 15.03 -28.52 21.07
C GLU A 387 13.82 -27.77 20.51
N VAL A 388 13.82 -26.44 20.69
CA VAL A 388 12.80 -25.54 20.14
C VAL A 388 13.46 -24.44 19.30
N THR A 389 12.90 -24.22 18.11
CA THR A 389 13.31 -23.15 17.20
C THR A 389 12.39 -21.95 17.44
N LEU A 390 12.99 -20.85 17.91
CA LEU A 390 12.29 -19.63 18.30
C LEU A 390 12.87 -18.42 17.58
N HIS A 391 11.99 -17.62 16.99
CA HIS A 391 12.31 -16.29 16.47
C HIS A 391 11.52 -15.26 17.28
N LEU A 392 12.24 -14.30 17.86
CA LEU A 392 11.65 -13.25 18.68
C LEU A 392 11.99 -11.91 18.06
N GLU A 393 10.97 -11.09 17.86
CA GLU A 393 11.12 -9.73 17.39
C GLU A 393 10.06 -8.83 18.02
N SER A 394 10.19 -7.51 17.84
CA SER A 394 9.18 -6.56 18.30
C SER A 394 8.79 -5.59 17.20
N ARG A 395 7.54 -5.16 17.22
CA ARG A 395 6.97 -4.24 16.24
C ARG A 395 6.06 -3.24 16.92
N VAL A 396 6.16 -1.98 16.51
CA VAL A 396 5.18 -0.97 16.90
C VAL A 396 4.04 -1.03 15.89
N VAL A 397 2.83 -1.30 16.36
CA VAL A 397 1.60 -1.37 15.56
C VAL A 397 0.55 -0.49 16.23
N SER A 398 -0.14 0.34 15.44
CA SER A 398 -1.09 1.36 15.95
C SER A 398 -0.43 2.29 16.98
N ASP A 399 -0.73 2.09 18.27
CA ASP A 399 -0.31 2.93 19.40
C ASP A 399 0.55 2.17 20.44
N GLY A 400 0.99 0.94 20.13
CA GLY A 400 1.72 0.10 21.09
C GLY A 400 2.76 -0.83 20.47
N ARG A 401 3.82 -1.14 21.23
CA ARG A 401 4.81 -2.16 20.86
C ARG A 401 4.31 -3.55 21.20
N VAL A 402 4.28 -4.45 20.23
CA VAL A 402 4.01 -5.88 20.39
C VAL A 402 5.31 -6.66 20.25
N VAL A 403 5.53 -7.65 21.10
CA VAL A 403 6.62 -8.62 20.95
C VAL A 403 6.04 -9.91 20.38
N VAL A 404 6.61 -10.41 19.29
CA VAL A 404 6.16 -11.64 18.63
C VAL A 404 7.17 -12.74 18.92
N ILE A 405 6.66 -13.87 19.39
CA ILE A 405 7.41 -15.11 19.58
C ILE A 405 6.88 -16.11 18.54
N GLU A 406 7.64 -16.31 17.47
CA GLU A 406 7.38 -17.37 16.51
C GLU A 406 8.00 -18.68 17.00
N VAL A 407 7.19 -19.74 16.94
CA VAL A 407 7.55 -21.09 17.35
C VAL A 407 7.37 -22.01 16.15
N ALA A 408 8.47 -22.54 15.63
CA ALA A 408 8.38 -23.57 14.59
C ALA A 408 7.99 -24.92 15.21
N PRO A 409 7.37 -25.83 14.43
CA PRO A 409 7.26 -27.24 14.82
C PRO A 409 8.65 -27.79 15.20
N ALA A 410 8.75 -28.54 16.29
CA ALA A 410 10.00 -29.16 16.68
C ALA A 410 10.37 -30.28 15.69
N SER A 411 11.63 -30.30 15.27
CA SER A 411 12.18 -31.35 14.39
C SER A 411 12.23 -32.71 15.10
N ILE A 412 12.33 -32.72 16.43
CA ILE A 412 12.28 -33.92 17.26
C ILE A 412 11.21 -33.70 18.33
N LYS A 413 10.16 -34.53 18.29
CA LYS A 413 9.03 -34.51 19.21
C LYS A 413 9.04 -35.77 20.09
N PRO A 414 8.50 -35.72 21.32
CA PRO A 414 7.89 -34.56 21.98
C PRO A 414 8.92 -33.66 22.67
N VAL A 415 8.54 -32.39 22.78
CA VAL A 415 9.12 -31.39 23.67
C VAL A 415 8.26 -31.31 24.94
N SER A 416 8.85 -31.07 26.10
CA SER A 416 8.11 -30.91 27.37
C SER A 416 8.61 -29.72 28.19
N LEU A 417 7.85 -29.33 29.22
CA LEU A 417 8.36 -28.42 30.25
C LEU A 417 9.28 -29.21 31.19
N GLN A 418 10.40 -28.63 31.62
CA GLN A 418 11.35 -29.32 32.51
C GLN A 418 10.75 -29.72 33.85
N GLN A 419 9.80 -28.94 34.36
CA GLN A 419 9.18 -29.15 35.68
C GLN A 419 7.98 -30.11 35.64
N ASP A 420 7.58 -30.57 34.45
CA ASP A 420 6.37 -31.36 34.27
C ASP A 420 6.69 -32.74 33.70
N GLN A 421 5.92 -33.75 34.10
CA GLN A 421 6.01 -35.13 33.59
C GLN A 421 4.96 -35.43 32.49
N TYR A 422 4.40 -34.39 31.87
CA TYR A 422 3.34 -34.52 30.88
C TYR A 422 3.67 -33.69 29.64
N PHE A 423 3.18 -34.13 28.48
CA PHE A 423 3.26 -33.37 27.24
C PHE A 423 2.07 -32.44 27.09
N TYR A 424 2.29 -31.36 26.36
CA TYR A 424 1.25 -30.39 26.01
C TYR A 424 1.10 -30.35 24.49
N VAL A 425 -0.14 -30.29 24.03
CA VAL A 425 -0.49 -30.08 22.62
C VAL A 425 -1.52 -28.96 22.52
N ARG A 426 -1.50 -28.24 21.40
CA ARG A 426 -2.50 -27.23 21.09
C ARG A 426 -3.75 -27.88 20.50
N THR A 427 -4.92 -27.54 21.03
CA THR A 427 -6.24 -27.93 20.47
C THR A 427 -7.18 -26.73 20.54
N GLY A 428 -7.55 -26.18 19.38
CA GLY A 428 -8.22 -24.88 19.31
C GLY A 428 -7.36 -23.79 19.96
N ALA A 429 -7.96 -22.92 20.76
CA ALA A 429 -7.28 -21.88 21.53
C ALA A 429 -6.72 -22.37 22.89
N SER A 430 -6.64 -23.69 23.14
CA SER A 430 -6.27 -24.23 24.45
C SER A 430 -5.09 -25.19 24.39
N ASN A 431 -4.20 -25.07 25.39
CA ASN A 431 -3.13 -26.03 25.63
C ASN A 431 -3.64 -27.17 26.51
N ARG A 432 -3.70 -28.39 25.96
CA ARG A 432 -4.18 -29.58 26.69
C ARG A 432 -3.02 -30.48 27.08
N LYS A 433 -3.10 -31.03 28.29
CA LYS A 433 -2.25 -32.12 28.72
C LYS A 433 -2.57 -33.34 27.87
N LEU A 434 -1.54 -33.99 27.33
CA LEU A 434 -1.68 -35.21 26.55
C LEU A 434 -1.64 -36.41 27.51
N PRO A 435 -2.77 -37.11 27.74
CA PRO A 435 -2.79 -38.29 28.59
C PRO A 435 -1.92 -39.42 28.00
N PRO A 436 -1.28 -40.27 28.85
CA PRO A 436 -0.42 -41.38 28.41
C PRO A 436 -1.02 -42.42 27.47
N ASP A 437 -2.35 -42.46 27.37
CA ASP A 437 -3.06 -43.40 26.51
C ASP A 437 -2.78 -43.11 25.01
N HIS A 438 -3.43 -43.82 24.08
CA HIS A 438 -3.18 -43.89 22.62
C HIS A 438 -2.83 -42.59 21.84
N GLN A 439 -2.91 -41.40 22.45
CA GLN A 439 -2.58 -40.08 21.92
C GLN A 439 -1.06 -39.78 21.89
N TRP A 440 -0.23 -40.41 22.73
CA TRP A 440 1.23 -40.21 22.68
C TRP A 440 1.85 -40.67 21.35
N LYS A 441 1.24 -41.66 20.69
CA LYS A 441 1.71 -42.18 19.38
C LYS A 441 1.77 -41.11 18.29
N GLY A 442 0.86 -40.15 18.28
CA GLY A 442 0.81 -39.09 17.27
C GLY A 442 1.90 -38.02 17.42
N VAL A 443 2.52 -37.91 18.60
CA VAL A 443 3.60 -36.95 18.87
C VAL A 443 4.97 -37.65 18.93
N LEU A 444 5.02 -38.95 19.24
CA LEU A 444 6.23 -39.76 19.32
C LEU A 444 6.69 -40.36 17.97
N GLN A 445 5.88 -40.28 16.91
CA GLN A 445 6.27 -40.79 15.60
C GLN A 445 6.92 -39.68 14.77
N PRO A 446 8.19 -39.82 14.35
CA PRO A 446 8.76 -38.93 13.35
C PRO A 446 8.01 -39.17 12.04
N GLU A 447 7.59 -38.11 11.36
CA GLU A 447 7.15 -38.21 9.97
C GLU A 447 8.26 -38.93 9.19
N ALA A 448 7.87 -39.96 8.44
CA ALA A 448 8.79 -40.77 7.68
C ALA A 448 9.64 -39.88 6.76
N LEU A 449 10.96 -40.08 6.85
CA LEU A 449 12.05 -39.45 6.09
C LEU A 449 11.73 -39.13 4.63
#